data_AF-A0A3D5PTK4-F1
#
_entry.id   AF-A0A3D5PTK4-F1
#
_cell.length_a   1.000
_cell.length_b   1.000
_cell.length_c   1.000
_cell.angle_alpha   90.00
_cell.angle_beta   90.00
_cell.angle_gamma   90.00
#
_symmetry.space_group_name_H-M   'P 1'
#
loop_
_entity.id
_entity.type
_entity.pdbx_description
1 polymer ?
#
loop_
_entity_poly.entity_id
_entity_poly.type
_entity_poly.pdbx_seq_one_letter_code
_entity_poly.pdbx_strand_id
1 'polypeptide(L)'
;MKKELPRNRMRKRSIRLSFILCIIGGLLLLRLMWVQIIEGHHYEEMALNQTEGVQTLYSPRGTIYDRNGRELAFSIMVKSFYADPGTMNVSPEEAAKELAPLLHQKEGDLVKDLSQDSRFVWLERVMDPEDSDKVIALIKEKKWKGFGFFDESRRFYPNDSMAANVLGFVGLDDKGLDGLEMALDELIRGGANKQHILTDARGNPILKSAMAPYRAKKEKSVYLTIDQNIQFYAERALDRAMTSTHASGGIIIVMDPKTGAILALG
;
A
#
# COMPACT_ATOMS: atom_id res chain seq x y z
N MET A 1 -39.94 -79.09 -11.88
CA MET A 1 -39.54 -77.88 -11.13
C MET A 1 -38.21 -78.13 -10.40
N LYS A 2 -37.06 -77.73 -10.96
CA LYS A 2 -35.75 -77.85 -10.28
C LYS A 2 -35.64 -76.77 -9.19
N LYS A 3 -35.68 -77.15 -7.91
CA LYS A 3 -35.37 -76.26 -6.78
C LYS A 3 -33.86 -75.96 -6.82
N GLU A 4 -33.49 -74.74 -7.20
CA GLU A 4 -32.10 -74.28 -7.14
C GLU A 4 -31.59 -74.30 -5.68
N LEU A 5 -30.46 -74.97 -5.45
CA LEU A 5 -29.75 -75.03 -4.18
C LEU A 5 -29.50 -73.61 -3.61
N PRO A 6 -29.60 -73.40 -2.28
CA PRO A 6 -29.55 -72.07 -1.63
C PRO A 6 -28.26 -71.27 -1.96
N ARG A 7 -27.15 -71.97 -2.24
CA ARG A 7 -25.86 -71.38 -2.66
C ARG A 7 -25.94 -70.64 -4.01
N ASN A 8 -26.81 -71.07 -4.94
CA ASN A 8 -26.93 -70.45 -6.27
C ASN A 8 -27.77 -69.15 -6.23
N ARG A 9 -28.77 -69.08 -5.33
CA ARG A 9 -29.57 -67.87 -5.11
C ARG A 9 -28.75 -66.74 -4.47
N MET A 10 -27.89 -67.07 -3.50
CA MET A 10 -26.99 -66.09 -2.86
C MET A 10 -25.95 -65.57 -3.86
N ARG A 11 -25.38 -66.43 -4.71
CA ARG A 11 -24.43 -66.02 -5.77
C ARG A 11 -25.07 -65.14 -6.85
N LYS A 12 -26.32 -65.43 -7.27
CA LYS A 12 -27.08 -64.57 -8.19
C LYS A 12 -27.49 -63.22 -7.56
N ARG A 13 -27.62 -63.16 -6.23
CA ARG A 13 -27.86 -61.90 -5.51
C ARG A 13 -26.57 -61.08 -5.39
N SER A 14 -25.44 -61.70 -5.06
CA SER A 14 -24.15 -61.01 -4.98
C SER A 14 -23.69 -60.46 -6.34
N ILE A 15 -23.88 -61.22 -7.43
CA ILE A 15 -23.56 -60.74 -8.79
C ILE A 15 -24.43 -59.54 -9.17
N ARG A 16 -25.74 -59.58 -8.87
CA ARG A 16 -26.64 -58.43 -9.12
C ARG A 16 -26.25 -57.22 -8.27
N LEU A 17 -25.86 -57.43 -7.01
CA LEU A 17 -25.43 -56.35 -6.13
C LEU A 17 -24.12 -55.71 -6.63
N SER A 18 -23.12 -56.51 -7.01
CA SER A 18 -21.88 -56.03 -7.63
C SER A 18 -22.16 -55.28 -8.93
N PHE A 19 -23.07 -55.77 -9.77
CA PHE A 19 -23.42 -55.10 -11.02
C PHE A 19 -24.07 -53.73 -10.77
N ILE A 20 -24.98 -53.63 -9.81
CA ILE A 20 -25.58 -52.36 -9.38
C ILE A 20 -24.51 -51.41 -8.82
N LEU A 21 -23.59 -51.91 -8.00
CA LEU A 21 -22.48 -51.13 -7.46
C LEU A 21 -21.56 -50.60 -8.56
N CYS A 22 -21.25 -51.42 -9.57
CA CYS A 22 -20.45 -51.02 -10.73
C CYS A 22 -21.16 -49.94 -11.57
N ILE A 23 -22.47 -50.03 -11.75
CA ILE A 23 -23.25 -49.00 -12.45
C ILE A 23 -23.21 -47.69 -11.68
N ILE A 24 -23.43 -47.73 -10.36
CA ILE A 24 -23.36 -46.53 -9.51
C ILE A 24 -21.95 -45.92 -9.56
N GLY A 25 -20.91 -46.75 -9.45
CA GLY A 25 -19.52 -46.32 -9.58
C GLY A 25 -19.23 -45.68 -10.94
N GLY A 26 -19.74 -46.26 -12.03
CA GLY A 26 -19.62 -45.70 -13.38
C GLY A 26 -20.30 -44.35 -13.53
N LEU A 27 -21.51 -44.19 -12.98
CA LEU A 27 -22.23 -42.91 -12.97
C LEU A 27 -21.48 -41.83 -12.18
N LEU A 28 -20.88 -42.18 -11.04
CA LEU A 28 -20.06 -41.25 -10.26
C LEU A 28 -18.78 -40.85 -11.00
N LEU A 29 -18.12 -41.79 -11.70
CA LEU A 29 -16.95 -41.49 -12.53
C LEU A 29 -17.28 -40.56 -13.69
N LEU A 30 -18.42 -40.79 -14.36
CA LEU A 30 -18.91 -39.90 -15.42
C LEU A 30 -19.22 -38.50 -14.88
N ARG A 31 -19.83 -38.41 -13.69
CA ARG A 31 -20.08 -37.12 -13.03
C ARG A 31 -18.79 -36.41 -12.65
N LEU A 32 -17.79 -37.14 -12.16
CA LEU A 32 -16.48 -36.59 -11.84
C LEU A 32 -15.75 -36.07 -13.10
N MET A 33 -15.78 -36.83 -14.19
CA MET A 33 -15.25 -36.39 -15.49
C MET A 33 -15.94 -35.12 -15.99
N TRP A 34 -17.28 -35.04 -15.86
CA TRP A 34 -18.03 -33.84 -16.23
C TRP A 34 -17.54 -32.61 -15.45
N VAL A 35 -17.44 -32.72 -14.12
CA VAL A 35 -17.00 -31.62 -13.26
C VAL A 35 -15.55 -31.22 -13.55
N GLN A 36 -14.65 -32.19 -13.76
CA GLN A 36 -13.23 -31.89 -13.98
C GLN A 36 -12.89 -31.39 -15.39
N ILE A 37 -13.57 -31.87 -16.43
CA ILE A 37 -13.21 -31.58 -17.84
C ILE A 37 -14.09 -30.47 -18.42
N ILE A 38 -15.39 -30.48 -18.16
CA ILE A 38 -16.34 -29.52 -18.76
C ILE A 38 -16.45 -28.28 -17.88
N GLU A 39 -16.66 -28.46 -16.58
CA GLU A 39 -16.79 -27.35 -15.62
C GLU A 39 -15.44 -26.96 -14.98
N GLY A 40 -14.35 -27.65 -15.32
CA GLY A 40 -13.03 -27.44 -14.71
C GLY A 40 -12.55 -26.00 -14.82
N HIS A 41 -12.63 -25.40 -16.01
CA HIS A 41 -12.24 -24.01 -16.23
C HIS A 41 -13.08 -23.02 -15.41
N HIS A 42 -14.39 -23.28 -15.27
CA HIS A 42 -15.27 -22.41 -14.49
C HIS A 42 -14.93 -22.46 -12.99
N TYR A 43 -14.68 -23.66 -12.45
CA TYR A 43 -14.29 -23.82 -11.05
C TYR A 43 -12.86 -23.33 -10.77
N GLU A 44 -11.95 -23.43 -11.75
CA GLU A 44 -10.61 -22.86 -11.67
C GLU A 44 -10.66 -21.33 -11.63
N GLU A 45 -11.45 -20.69 -12.49
CA GLU A 45 -11.64 -19.23 -12.49
C GLU A 45 -12.29 -18.73 -11.19
N MET A 46 -13.31 -19.45 -10.68
CA MET A 46 -13.88 -19.16 -9.37
C MET A 46 -12.86 -19.30 -8.23
N ALA A 47 -12.00 -20.33 -8.28
CA ALA A 47 -10.95 -20.53 -7.29
C ALA A 47 -9.88 -19.43 -7.37
N LEU A 48 -9.49 -19.01 -8.58
CA LEU A 48 -8.57 -17.90 -8.79
C LEU A 48 -9.16 -16.59 -8.27
N ASN A 49 -10.41 -16.26 -8.58
CA ASN A 49 -11.07 -15.07 -8.06
C ASN A 49 -11.24 -15.06 -6.53
N GLN A 50 -11.28 -16.24 -5.90
CA GLN A 50 -11.32 -16.37 -4.43
C GLN A 50 -9.94 -16.37 -3.78
N THR A 51 -8.88 -16.65 -4.53
CA THR A 51 -7.51 -16.79 -4.00
C THR A 51 -6.56 -15.71 -4.49
N GLU A 52 -6.91 -14.90 -5.49
CA GLU A 52 -6.10 -13.76 -5.92
C GLU A 52 -6.31 -12.57 -4.97
N GLY A 53 -5.32 -12.34 -4.11
CA GLY A 53 -5.11 -11.06 -3.47
C GLY A 53 -4.20 -10.20 -4.33
N VAL A 54 -4.56 -8.94 -4.59
CA VAL A 54 -3.63 -7.97 -5.18
C VAL A 54 -2.99 -7.18 -4.05
N GLN A 55 -1.71 -7.42 -3.77
CA GLN A 55 -0.93 -6.57 -2.88
C GLN A 55 -0.19 -5.52 -3.70
N THR A 56 -0.49 -4.25 -3.47
CA THR A 56 0.28 -3.16 -4.09
C THR A 56 1.52 -2.90 -3.23
N LEU A 57 2.71 -3.12 -3.79
CA LEU A 57 3.97 -2.71 -3.18
C LEU A 57 4.32 -1.32 -3.69
N TYR A 58 4.50 -0.39 -2.75
CA TYR A 58 4.91 0.98 -3.02
C TYR A 58 6.43 1.10 -2.85
N SER A 59 7.09 1.73 -3.82
CA SER A 59 8.46 2.24 -3.67
C SER A 59 8.41 3.69 -3.19
N PRO A 60 9.35 4.15 -2.35
CA PRO A 60 9.45 5.57 -2.05
C PRO A 60 9.78 6.37 -3.31
N ARG A 61 9.41 7.65 -3.32
CA ARG A 61 9.75 8.60 -4.37
C ARG A 61 11.25 8.93 -4.33
N GLY A 62 11.86 9.09 -5.50
CA GLY A 62 13.27 9.36 -5.68
C GLY A 62 13.74 10.65 -5.03
N THR A 63 14.98 10.64 -4.54
CA THR A 63 15.58 11.79 -3.84
C THR A 63 15.99 12.87 -4.84
N ILE A 64 15.77 14.13 -4.48
CA ILE A 64 16.31 15.30 -5.16
C ILE A 64 17.55 15.73 -4.41
N TYR A 65 18.69 15.74 -5.09
CA TYR A 65 19.97 16.17 -4.56
C TYR A 65 20.37 17.54 -5.13
N ASP A 66 21.11 18.30 -4.34
CA ASP A 66 21.86 19.45 -4.83
C ASP A 66 23.08 19.00 -5.65
N ARG A 67 23.78 19.96 -6.26
CA ARG A 67 24.98 19.67 -7.07
C ARG A 67 26.12 18.98 -6.32
N ASN A 68 26.13 19.06 -4.99
CA ASN A 68 27.16 18.50 -4.10
C ASN A 68 26.69 17.18 -3.46
N GLY A 69 25.50 16.68 -3.81
CA GLY A 69 24.92 15.45 -3.28
C GLY A 69 24.22 15.58 -1.93
N ARG A 70 23.91 16.80 -1.47
CA ARG A 70 23.08 17.03 -0.28
C ARG A 70 21.61 16.87 -0.65
N GLU A 71 20.83 16.33 0.28
CA GLU A 71 19.42 16.06 0.06
C GLU A 71 18.60 17.35 0.16
N LEU A 72 17.86 17.66 -0.91
CA LEU A 72 16.90 18.77 -0.96
C LEU A 72 15.47 18.27 -0.70
N ALA A 73 15.16 17.06 -1.17
CA ALA A 73 13.91 16.37 -0.85
C ALA A 73 14.12 14.86 -0.93
N PHE A 74 13.63 14.11 0.06
CA PHE A 74 13.70 12.64 0.06
C PHE A 74 12.40 12.04 0.59
N SER A 75 12.18 10.77 0.31
CA SER A 75 10.99 10.06 0.79
C SER A 75 11.35 8.84 1.62
N ILE A 76 10.52 8.58 2.63
CA ILE A 76 10.61 7.37 3.47
C ILE A 76 9.27 6.65 3.46
N MET A 77 9.31 5.34 3.64
CA MET A 77 8.11 4.53 3.83
C MET A 77 7.65 4.68 5.27
N VAL A 78 6.41 5.13 5.45
CA VAL A 78 5.74 5.26 6.75
C VAL A 78 4.43 4.50 6.72
N LYS A 79 3.77 4.40 7.88
CA LYS A 79 2.50 3.68 8.01
C LYS A 79 1.34 4.66 8.09
N SER A 80 0.26 4.32 7.40
CA SER A 80 -1.04 4.97 7.50
C SER A 80 -2.00 4.01 8.17
N PHE A 81 -2.69 4.50 9.18
CA PHE A 81 -3.52 3.71 10.07
C PHE A 81 -5.00 3.84 9.71
N TYR A 82 -5.67 2.70 9.61
CA TYR A 82 -7.08 2.63 9.29
C TYR A 82 -7.82 1.65 10.19
N ALA A 83 -9.14 1.80 10.25
CA ALA A 83 -10.06 0.86 10.87
C ALA A 83 -11.13 0.35 9.89
N ASP A 84 -11.62 -0.85 10.13
CA ASP A 84 -12.85 -1.43 9.61
C ASP A 84 -13.84 -1.54 10.78
N PRO A 85 -14.67 -0.50 11.03
CA PRO A 85 -15.65 -0.47 12.10
C PRO A 85 -16.50 -1.74 12.21
N GLY A 86 -16.90 -2.32 11.07
CA GLY A 86 -17.74 -3.51 11.02
C GLY A 86 -17.07 -4.81 11.46
N THR A 87 -15.76 -4.82 11.73
CA THR A 87 -15.02 -6.01 12.25
C THR A 87 -14.36 -5.79 13.60
N MET A 88 -14.57 -4.62 14.22
CA MET A 88 -14.00 -4.30 15.51
C MET A 88 -14.58 -5.18 16.61
N ASN A 89 -13.72 -5.55 17.56
CA ASN A 89 -14.09 -6.28 18.78
C ASN A 89 -13.99 -5.43 20.05
N VAL A 90 -13.87 -4.12 19.88
CA VAL A 90 -13.74 -3.09 20.94
C VAL A 90 -14.78 -2.00 20.66
N SER A 91 -15.28 -1.34 21.70
CA SER A 91 -16.20 -0.21 21.48
C SER A 91 -15.47 0.99 20.87
N PRO A 92 -16.12 1.78 19.99
CA PRO A 92 -15.54 3.00 19.44
C PRO A 92 -14.99 3.95 20.51
N GLU A 93 -15.66 4.05 21.66
CA GLU A 93 -15.26 4.92 22.77
C GLU A 93 -14.00 4.42 23.47
N GLU A 94 -13.89 3.11 23.72
CA GLU A 94 -12.70 2.54 24.37
C GLU A 94 -11.48 2.64 23.44
N ALA A 95 -11.67 2.33 22.15
CA ALA A 95 -10.60 2.45 21.15
C ALA A 95 -10.15 3.91 20.99
N ALA A 96 -11.08 4.85 20.85
CA ALA A 96 -10.76 6.27 20.70
C ALA A 96 -10.01 6.82 21.91
N LYS A 97 -10.37 6.43 23.12
CA LYS A 97 -9.70 6.87 24.36
C LYS A 97 -8.23 6.48 24.41
N GLU A 98 -7.87 5.28 23.99
CA GLU A 98 -6.47 4.83 24.00
C GLU A 98 -5.69 5.28 22.76
N LEU A 99 -6.36 5.47 21.61
CA LEU A 99 -5.73 5.90 20.36
C LEU A 99 -5.53 7.41 20.27
N ALA A 100 -6.44 8.23 20.81
CA ALA A 100 -6.37 9.69 20.81
C ALA A 100 -4.99 10.25 21.21
N PRO A 101 -4.36 9.82 22.33
CA PRO A 101 -3.05 10.35 22.72
C PRO A 101 -1.91 9.93 21.78
N LEU A 102 -2.04 8.79 21.09
CA LEU A 102 -1.03 8.27 20.16
C LEU A 102 -1.16 8.88 18.76
N LEU A 103 -2.37 9.24 18.36
CA LEU A 103 -2.65 9.87 17.07
C LEU A 103 -2.64 11.40 17.16
N HIS A 104 -2.48 11.97 18.36
CA HIS A 104 -2.56 13.41 18.61
C HIS A 104 -3.89 14.05 18.15
N GLN A 105 -4.97 13.27 18.17
CA GLN A 105 -6.32 13.68 17.76
C GLN A 105 -7.28 13.75 18.95
N LYS A 106 -8.42 14.43 18.76
CA LYS A 106 -9.46 14.48 19.78
C LYS A 106 -10.22 13.16 19.80
N GLU A 107 -10.47 12.64 21.00
CA GLU A 107 -11.27 11.42 21.21
C GLU A 107 -12.62 11.49 20.51
N GLY A 108 -13.32 12.63 20.57
CA GLY A 108 -14.63 12.78 19.93
C GLY A 108 -14.62 12.64 18.41
N ASP A 109 -13.54 13.05 17.74
CA ASP A 109 -13.40 12.90 16.28
C ASP A 109 -13.16 11.42 15.94
N LEU A 110 -12.29 10.74 16.69
CA LEU A 110 -12.05 9.31 16.53
C LEU A 110 -13.29 8.46 16.83
N VAL A 111 -14.08 8.78 17.86
CA VAL A 111 -15.34 8.06 18.12
C VAL A 111 -16.28 8.19 16.94
N LYS A 112 -16.41 9.40 16.37
CA LYS A 112 -17.26 9.64 15.22
C LYS A 112 -16.82 8.81 14.02
N ASP A 113 -15.53 8.73 13.76
CA ASP A 113 -14.95 7.96 12.66
C ASP A 113 -15.09 6.45 12.86
N LEU A 114 -14.86 5.97 14.08
CA LEU A 114 -14.99 4.55 14.46
C LEU A 114 -16.45 4.08 14.56
N SER A 115 -17.41 4.99 14.70
CA SER A 115 -18.84 4.67 14.80
C SER A 115 -19.57 4.67 13.44
N GLN A 116 -18.86 4.99 12.35
CA GLN A 116 -19.48 5.00 11.02
C GLN A 116 -19.82 3.58 10.55
N ASP A 117 -20.95 3.42 9.86
CA ASP A 117 -21.29 2.18 9.15
C ASP A 117 -20.46 2.08 7.85
N SER A 118 -19.16 1.85 8.03
CA SER A 118 -18.19 1.70 6.95
C SER A 118 -17.31 0.47 7.19
N ARG A 119 -16.81 -0.09 6.11
CA ARG A 119 -15.79 -1.16 6.12
C ARG A 119 -14.36 -0.61 6.14
N PHE A 120 -14.23 0.71 6.01
CA PHE A 120 -12.94 1.38 5.91
C PHE A 120 -13.04 2.84 6.35
N VAL A 121 -12.20 3.24 7.30
CA VAL A 121 -12.06 4.62 7.77
C VAL A 121 -10.57 4.88 8.05
N TRP A 122 -10.03 5.96 7.46
CA TRP A 122 -8.71 6.44 7.82
C TRP A 122 -8.75 7.06 9.21
N LEU A 123 -7.86 6.62 10.09
CA LEU A 123 -7.70 7.22 11.41
C LEU A 123 -6.55 8.21 11.41
N GLU A 124 -5.44 7.86 10.75
CA GLU A 124 -4.32 8.77 10.55
C GLU A 124 -3.56 8.37 9.29
N ARG A 125 -3.18 9.33 8.44
CA ARG A 125 -2.40 9.05 7.23
C ARG A 125 -0.98 9.54 7.43
N VAL A 126 -0.02 8.74 6.97
CA VAL A 126 1.39 9.12 6.87
C VAL A 126 2.01 9.41 8.25
N MET A 127 1.78 8.49 9.20
CA MET A 127 2.15 8.61 10.61
C MET A 127 3.65 8.77 10.82
N ASP A 128 4.03 9.40 11.93
CA ASP A 128 5.39 9.33 12.42
C ASP A 128 5.74 7.89 12.81
N PRO A 129 6.95 7.40 12.45
CA PRO A 129 7.34 6.01 12.70
C PRO A 129 7.19 5.61 14.17
N GLU A 130 7.57 6.49 15.10
CA GLU A 130 7.50 6.23 16.53
C GLU A 130 6.06 6.00 17.02
N ASP A 131 5.11 6.79 16.53
CA ASP A 131 3.70 6.65 16.91
C ASP A 131 3.08 5.43 16.25
N SER A 132 3.49 5.11 15.02
CA SER A 132 3.05 3.88 14.35
C SER A 132 3.49 2.63 15.13
N ASP A 133 4.71 2.61 15.67
CA ASP A 133 5.20 1.49 16.48
C ASP A 133 4.42 1.34 17.79
N LYS A 134 4.09 2.46 18.45
CA LYS A 134 3.26 2.46 19.67
C LYS A 134 1.85 1.93 19.39
N VAL A 135 1.21 2.36 18.31
CA VAL A 135 -0.14 1.88 17.94
C VAL A 135 -0.12 0.40 17.57
N ILE A 136 0.90 -0.06 16.85
CA ILE A 136 1.09 -1.50 16.53
C ILE A 136 1.21 -2.32 17.82
N ALA A 137 2.03 -1.85 18.77
CA ALA A 137 2.20 -2.54 20.05
C ALA A 137 0.89 -2.63 20.82
N LEU A 138 0.13 -1.53 20.89
CA LEU A 138 -1.16 -1.46 21.57
C LEU A 138 -2.18 -2.45 20.99
N ILE A 139 -2.38 -2.43 19.67
CA ILE A 139 -3.33 -3.32 18.98
C ILE A 139 -2.96 -4.78 19.20
N LYS A 140 -1.67 -5.10 19.17
CA LYS A 140 -1.16 -6.45 19.36
C LYS A 140 -1.35 -6.94 20.81
N GLU A 141 -1.11 -6.07 21.78
CA GLU A 141 -1.30 -6.36 23.20
C GLU A 141 -2.77 -6.65 23.51
N LYS A 142 -3.66 -5.75 23.06
CA LYS A 142 -5.11 -5.83 23.30
C LYS A 142 -5.81 -6.85 22.39
N LYS A 143 -5.12 -7.34 21.36
CA LYS A 143 -5.66 -8.24 20.32
C LYS A 143 -6.90 -7.66 19.64
N TRP A 144 -6.84 -6.35 19.36
CA TRP A 144 -7.92 -5.68 18.65
C TRP A 144 -7.99 -6.14 17.19
N LYS A 145 -9.21 -6.28 16.70
CA LYS A 145 -9.54 -6.62 15.32
C LYS A 145 -10.15 -5.40 14.63
N GLY A 146 -10.13 -5.40 13.30
CA GLY A 146 -10.66 -4.29 12.51
C GLY A 146 -9.74 -3.07 12.48
N PHE A 147 -8.44 -3.25 12.74
CA PHE A 147 -7.43 -2.21 12.60
C PHE A 147 -6.31 -2.71 11.70
N GLY A 148 -5.78 -1.83 10.85
CA GLY A 148 -4.74 -2.19 9.90
C GLY A 148 -3.87 -1.02 9.49
N PHE A 149 -2.82 -1.33 8.73
CA PHE A 149 -1.87 -0.35 8.25
C PHE A 149 -1.62 -0.52 6.76
N PHE A 150 -1.46 0.61 6.07
CA PHE A 150 -0.88 0.68 4.74
C PHE A 150 0.49 1.31 4.80
N ASP A 151 1.44 0.78 4.02
CA ASP A 151 2.73 1.45 3.83
C ASP A 151 2.56 2.54 2.75
N GLU A 152 2.80 3.79 3.11
CA GLU A 152 2.73 4.96 2.22
C GLU A 152 4.07 5.70 2.19
N SER A 153 4.34 6.41 1.09
CA SER A 153 5.55 7.24 0.94
C SER A 153 5.30 8.63 1.52
N ARG A 154 6.09 9.04 2.52
CA ARG A 154 6.10 10.42 3.06
C ARG A 154 7.26 11.20 2.46
N ARG A 155 6.99 12.40 1.93
CA ARG A 155 8.01 13.32 1.40
C ARG A 155 8.51 14.28 2.47
N PHE A 156 9.83 14.42 2.58
CA PHE A 156 10.51 15.32 3.51
C PHE A 156 11.39 16.33 2.76
N TYR A 157 11.38 17.58 3.22
CA TYR A 157 12.19 18.69 2.71
C TYR A 157 13.10 19.21 3.83
N PRO A 158 14.37 18.78 3.93
CA PRO A 158 15.23 19.06 5.10
C PRO A 158 15.48 20.54 5.37
N ASN A 159 15.29 21.39 4.36
CA ASN A 159 15.57 22.82 4.43
C ASN A 159 14.30 23.69 4.41
N ASP A 160 13.14 23.07 4.66
CA ASP A 160 11.80 23.69 4.75
C ASP A 160 11.52 24.74 3.66
N SER A 161 11.70 26.03 3.99
CA SER A 161 11.38 27.15 3.10
C SER A 161 12.40 27.38 1.99
N MET A 162 13.64 26.87 2.14
CA MET A 162 14.69 27.13 1.18
C MET A 162 14.42 26.41 -0.14
N ALA A 163 14.41 27.16 -1.23
CA ALA A 163 14.05 26.72 -2.57
C ALA A 163 12.62 26.14 -2.66
N ALA A 164 11.71 26.43 -1.72
CA ALA A 164 10.36 25.87 -1.72
C ALA A 164 9.60 26.15 -3.03
N ASN A 165 9.76 27.36 -3.60
CA ASN A 165 9.15 27.72 -4.88
C ASN A 165 9.75 26.96 -6.08
N VAL A 166 11.01 26.52 -5.96
CA VAL A 166 11.71 25.79 -7.03
C VAL A 166 11.43 24.31 -6.94
N LEU A 167 11.57 23.74 -5.74
CA LEU A 167 11.28 22.33 -5.48
C LEU A 167 9.79 22.06 -5.66
N GLY A 168 8.93 22.94 -5.17
CA GLY A 168 7.50 22.71 -5.08
C GLY A 168 7.17 21.72 -3.96
N PHE A 169 6.02 21.05 -4.09
CA PHE A 169 5.56 20.09 -3.09
C PHE A 169 4.77 18.94 -3.72
N VAL A 170 4.51 17.92 -2.90
CA VAL A 170 3.68 16.77 -3.26
C VAL A 170 2.42 16.74 -2.42
N GLY A 171 1.33 16.21 -2.98
CA GLY A 171 0.10 15.95 -2.23
C GLY A 171 0.17 14.65 -1.42
N LEU A 172 -0.88 14.39 -0.63
CA LEU A 172 -1.02 13.16 0.18
C LEU A 172 -0.99 11.86 -0.64
N ASP A 173 -1.32 11.94 -1.94
CA ASP A 173 -1.34 10.77 -2.84
C ASP A 173 -0.03 10.61 -3.64
N ASP A 174 1.07 11.17 -3.11
CA ASP A 174 2.42 11.11 -3.69
C ASP A 174 2.51 11.67 -5.13
N LYS A 175 1.65 12.63 -5.46
CA LYS A 175 1.63 13.35 -6.73
C LYS A 175 2.31 14.71 -6.57
N GLY A 176 3.28 15.02 -7.42
CA GLY A 176 3.87 16.36 -7.52
C GLY A 176 2.82 17.38 -7.96
N LEU A 177 2.67 18.46 -7.19
CA LEU A 177 1.65 19.49 -7.42
C LEU A 177 2.23 20.83 -7.88
N ASP A 178 3.52 21.07 -7.64
CA ASP A 178 4.18 22.29 -8.05
C ASP A 178 5.68 22.07 -8.32
N GLY A 179 6.34 23.07 -8.90
CA GLY A 179 7.78 23.16 -9.05
C GLY A 179 8.41 21.96 -9.77
N LEU A 180 9.63 21.64 -9.35
CA LEU A 180 10.37 20.48 -9.85
C LEU A 180 9.71 19.16 -9.48
N GLU A 181 9.01 19.08 -8.34
CA GLU A 181 8.25 17.89 -7.95
C GLU A 181 7.18 17.54 -8.98
N MET A 182 6.45 18.52 -9.51
CA MET A 182 5.49 18.31 -10.59
C MET A 182 6.18 18.03 -11.93
N ALA A 183 7.20 18.82 -12.29
CA ALA A 183 7.88 18.69 -13.58
C ALA A 183 8.61 17.34 -13.74
N LEU A 184 9.11 16.79 -12.63
CA LEU A 184 9.86 15.53 -12.60
C LEU A 184 9.01 14.36 -12.09
N ASP A 185 7.70 14.54 -11.86
CA ASP A 185 6.83 13.53 -11.24
C ASP A 185 6.97 12.17 -11.93
N GLU A 186 6.82 12.10 -13.25
CA GLU A 186 6.95 10.83 -13.98
C GLU A 186 8.34 10.16 -13.86
N LEU A 187 9.38 10.95 -13.59
CA LEU A 187 10.75 10.46 -13.49
C LEU A 187 11.07 9.94 -12.09
N ILE A 188 10.72 10.70 -11.06
CA ILE A 188 11.12 10.44 -9.67
C ILE A 188 10.03 9.74 -8.87
N ARG A 189 8.78 9.71 -9.34
CA ARG A 189 7.69 9.04 -8.63
C ARG A 189 7.99 7.57 -8.40
N GLY A 190 7.72 7.12 -7.18
CA GLY A 190 7.87 5.74 -6.79
C GLY A 190 6.95 4.85 -7.62
N GLY A 191 7.40 3.64 -7.97
CA GLY A 191 6.55 2.68 -8.66
C GLY A 191 5.53 2.04 -7.71
N ALA A 192 4.25 2.07 -8.06
CA ALA A 192 3.25 1.19 -7.47
C ALA A 192 3.17 -0.09 -8.31
N ASN A 193 3.69 -1.20 -7.80
CA ASN A 193 3.60 -2.49 -8.49
C ASN A 193 2.57 -3.36 -7.79
N LYS A 194 1.55 -3.76 -8.55
CA LYS A 194 0.56 -4.73 -8.11
C LYS A 194 1.17 -6.13 -8.20
N GLN A 195 1.38 -6.77 -7.06
CA GLN A 195 1.75 -8.17 -6.97
C GLN A 195 0.49 -9.00 -6.74
N HIS A 196 0.20 -9.92 -7.67
CA HIS A 196 -0.79 -10.95 -7.44
C HIS A 196 -0.19 -11.95 -6.44
N ILE A 197 -0.74 -11.99 -5.23
CA ILE A 197 -0.44 -12.97 -4.22
C ILE A 197 -1.58 -13.97 -4.15
N LEU A 198 -1.25 -15.26 -4.08
CA LEU A 198 -2.26 -16.28 -3.80
C LEU A 198 -2.48 -16.29 -2.29
N THR A 199 -3.67 -15.91 -1.86
CA THR A 199 -4.10 -15.94 -0.46
C THR A 199 -5.01 -17.14 -0.19
N ASP A 200 -4.93 -17.69 1.01
CA ASP A 200 -5.93 -18.66 1.49
C ASP A 200 -7.28 -17.99 1.74
N ALA A 201 -8.32 -18.77 2.07
CA ALA A 201 -9.66 -18.26 2.38
C ALA A 201 -9.73 -17.36 3.65
N ARG A 202 -8.61 -17.20 4.37
CA ARG A 202 -8.45 -16.31 5.53
C ARG A 202 -7.53 -15.12 5.23
N GLY A 203 -7.08 -14.95 3.99
CA GLY A 203 -6.20 -13.86 3.55
C GLY A 203 -4.71 -14.09 3.78
N ASN A 204 -4.27 -15.26 4.25
CA ASN A 204 -2.85 -15.54 4.47
C ASN A 204 -2.15 -15.89 3.14
N PRO A 205 -0.98 -15.30 2.83
CA PRO A 205 -0.24 -15.64 1.61
C PRO A 205 0.22 -17.11 1.59
N ILE A 206 -0.02 -17.81 0.49
CA ILE A 206 0.49 -19.17 0.24
C ILE A 206 1.96 -19.06 -0.17
N LEU A 207 2.87 -19.68 0.60
CA LEU A 207 4.33 -19.45 0.60
C LEU A 207 5.04 -19.40 -0.76
N LYS A 208 4.49 -19.99 -1.84
CA LYS A 208 5.11 -19.93 -3.17
C LYS A 208 4.97 -18.57 -3.88
N SER A 209 3.93 -17.77 -3.62
CA SER A 209 3.78 -16.43 -4.22
C SER A 209 4.49 -15.33 -3.40
N ALA A 210 4.62 -15.52 -2.09
CA ALA A 210 5.26 -14.58 -1.17
C ALA A 210 6.80 -14.54 -1.28
N MET A 211 7.41 -15.56 -1.88
CA MET A 211 8.87 -15.71 -1.98
C MET A 211 9.45 -15.21 -3.31
N ALA A 212 8.64 -14.69 -4.25
CA ALA A 212 9.18 -14.05 -5.45
C ALA A 212 9.84 -12.73 -5.04
N PRO A 213 11.18 -12.59 -5.12
CA PRO A 213 11.86 -11.35 -4.73
C PRO A 213 11.63 -10.32 -5.83
N TYR A 214 10.49 -9.63 -5.82
CA TYR A 214 10.25 -8.56 -6.75
C TYR A 214 10.72 -7.24 -6.14
N ARG A 215 11.87 -6.76 -6.63
CA ARG A 215 12.35 -5.41 -6.30
C ARG A 215 11.46 -4.43 -7.04
N ALA A 216 10.73 -3.60 -6.31
CA ALA A 216 10.12 -2.41 -6.90
C ALA A 216 11.16 -1.72 -7.78
N LYS A 217 10.74 -1.26 -8.97
CA LYS A 217 11.63 -0.60 -9.92
C LYS A 217 12.29 0.57 -9.19
N LYS A 218 13.60 0.47 -8.94
CA LYS A 218 14.35 1.40 -8.10
C LYS A 218 14.04 2.82 -8.54
N GLU A 219 13.57 3.65 -7.60
CA GLU A 219 13.27 5.05 -7.87
C GLU A 219 14.48 5.76 -8.46
N LYS A 220 14.24 6.65 -9.42
CA LYS A 220 15.29 7.49 -10.00
C LYS A 220 15.45 8.72 -9.13
N SER A 221 16.66 8.96 -8.68
CA SER A 221 17.03 10.22 -8.03
C SER A 221 17.55 11.21 -9.07
N VAL A 222 17.42 12.50 -8.77
CA VAL A 222 17.87 13.60 -9.64
C VAL A 222 18.89 14.46 -8.91
N TYR A 223 19.89 14.93 -9.65
CA TYR A 223 20.85 15.91 -9.18
C TYR A 223 20.55 17.23 -9.85
N LEU A 224 20.31 18.27 -9.07
CA LEU A 224 20.11 19.62 -9.55
C LEU A 224 21.44 20.33 -9.74
N THR A 225 21.42 21.42 -10.51
CA THR A 225 22.55 22.34 -10.60
C THR A 225 22.62 23.32 -9.41
N ILE A 226 21.54 23.41 -8.64
CA ILE A 226 21.42 24.27 -7.47
C ILE A 226 22.48 23.88 -6.45
N ASP A 227 23.11 24.90 -5.87
CA ASP A 227 23.95 24.74 -4.68
C ASP A 227 23.18 25.28 -3.48
N GLN A 228 22.90 24.40 -2.52
CA GLN A 228 22.18 24.75 -1.30
C GLN A 228 22.83 25.93 -0.54
N ASN A 229 24.15 26.06 -0.54
CA ASN A 229 24.81 27.18 0.14
C ASN A 229 24.58 28.50 -0.61
N ILE A 230 24.69 28.48 -1.94
CA ILE A 230 24.46 29.68 -2.77
C ILE A 230 22.99 30.08 -2.69
N GLN A 231 22.08 29.11 -2.75
CA GLN A 231 20.63 29.30 -2.57
C GLN A 231 20.32 30.03 -1.26
N PHE A 232 20.84 29.53 -0.13
CA PHE A 232 20.65 30.14 1.17
C PHE A 232 21.10 31.60 1.21
N TYR A 233 22.27 31.92 0.66
CA TYR A 233 22.75 33.31 0.63
C TYR A 233 21.94 34.20 -0.32
N ALA A 234 21.46 33.65 -1.44
CA ALA A 234 20.65 34.38 -2.41
C ALA A 234 19.28 34.75 -1.82
N GLU A 235 18.56 33.79 -1.22
CA GLU A 235 17.27 34.04 -0.56
C GLU A 235 17.43 35.03 0.60
N ARG A 236 18.46 34.85 1.44
CA ARG A 236 18.72 35.79 2.54
C ARG A 236 19.01 37.21 2.06
N ALA A 237 19.62 37.38 0.88
CA ALA A 237 19.84 38.68 0.27
C ALA A 237 18.53 39.26 -0.27
N LEU A 238 17.69 38.44 -0.91
CA LEU A 238 16.37 38.82 -1.39
C LEU A 238 15.46 39.26 -0.24
N ASP A 239 15.38 38.50 0.85
CA ASP A 239 14.58 38.83 2.04
C ASP A 239 14.96 40.18 2.64
N ARG A 240 16.26 40.48 2.70
CA ARG A 240 16.75 41.80 3.18
C ARG A 240 16.36 42.92 2.22
N ALA A 241 16.43 42.68 0.91
CA ALA A 241 16.01 43.66 -0.09
C ALA A 241 14.51 43.91 -0.01
N MET A 242 13.70 42.87 0.13
CA MET A 242 12.25 42.95 0.31
C MET A 242 11.87 43.72 1.58
N THR A 243 12.53 43.41 2.71
CA THR A 243 12.28 44.08 3.99
C THR A 243 12.65 45.57 3.96
N SER A 244 13.74 45.93 3.28
CA SER A 244 14.16 47.34 3.20
C SER A 244 13.35 48.16 2.20
N THR A 245 12.96 47.58 1.07
CA THR A 245 12.24 48.28 0.00
C THR A 245 10.72 48.25 0.14
N HIS A 246 10.17 47.32 0.94
CA HIS A 246 8.73 47.05 1.04
C HIS A 246 8.09 46.76 -0.33
N ALA A 247 8.84 46.14 -1.24
CA ALA A 247 8.34 45.73 -2.54
C ALA A 247 7.26 44.63 -2.40
N SER A 248 6.38 44.51 -3.41
CA SER A 248 5.34 43.47 -3.45
C SER A 248 5.87 42.09 -3.84
N GLY A 249 7.02 42.01 -4.50
CA GLY A 249 7.70 40.77 -4.86
C GLY A 249 9.11 41.04 -5.39
N GLY A 250 9.92 40.00 -5.47
CA GLY A 250 11.26 40.04 -6.02
C GLY A 250 11.70 38.68 -6.51
N ILE A 251 12.67 38.66 -7.42
CA ILE A 251 13.25 37.44 -7.99
C ILE A 251 14.76 37.58 -7.96
N ILE A 252 15.48 36.53 -7.56
CA ILE A 252 16.93 36.44 -7.62
C ILE A 252 17.34 35.18 -8.38
N ILE A 253 18.28 35.32 -9.31
CA ILE A 253 18.84 34.21 -10.08
C ILE A 253 20.35 34.29 -10.02
N VAL A 254 20.99 33.19 -9.66
CA VAL A 254 22.46 33.04 -9.70
C VAL A 254 22.79 31.94 -10.70
N MET A 255 23.62 32.25 -11.69
CA MET A 255 23.99 31.36 -12.79
C MET A 255 25.50 31.30 -12.94
N ASP A 256 26.03 30.12 -13.28
CA ASP A 256 27.40 29.99 -13.78
C ASP A 256 27.44 30.39 -15.27
N PRO A 257 28.12 31.50 -15.64
CA PRO A 257 28.12 31.99 -17.01
C PRO A 257 28.87 31.08 -17.99
N LYS A 258 29.72 30.17 -17.51
CA LYS A 258 30.48 29.26 -18.39
C LYS A 258 29.65 28.06 -18.82
N THR A 259 28.74 27.61 -17.96
CA THR A 259 27.97 26.36 -18.16
C THR A 259 26.48 26.61 -18.38
N GLY A 260 25.97 27.79 -18.02
CA GLY A 260 24.54 28.09 -17.99
C GLY A 260 23.80 27.45 -16.82
N ALA A 261 24.51 26.79 -15.90
CA ALA A 261 23.92 26.11 -14.76
C ALA A 261 23.32 27.12 -13.76
N ILE A 262 22.06 26.91 -13.37
CA ILE A 262 21.42 27.72 -12.33
C ILE A 262 21.87 27.22 -10.96
N LEU A 263 22.56 28.06 -10.21
CA LEU A 263 23.11 27.77 -8.89
C LEU A 263 22.14 28.14 -7.76
N ALA A 264 21.32 29.17 -7.99
CA ALA A 264 20.25 29.56 -7.08
C ALA A 264 19.10 30.26 -7.84
N LEU A 265 17.87 30.09 -7.34
CA LEU A 265 16.67 30.73 -7.86
C LEU A 265 15.67 30.95 -6.72
N GLY A 266 15.20 32.19 -6.51
CA GLY A 266 14.30 32.55 -5.41
C GLY A 266 13.41 33.73 -5.75
#